data_AF-A0A6J4YX72-F1
#
_entry.id   AF-A0A6J4YX72-F1
#
_cell.length_a   1.000
_cell.length_b   1.000
_cell.length_c   1.000
_cell.angle_alpha   90.00
_cell.angle_beta   90.00
_cell.angle_gamma   90.00
#
_symmetry.space_group_name_H-M   'P 1'
#
loop_
_entity.id
_entity.type
_entity.pdbx_description
1 polymer ?
#
loop_
_entity_poly.entity_id
_entity_poly.type
_entity_poly.pdbx_seq_one_letter_code
_entity_poly.pdbx_strand_id
1 'polypeptide(L)'
;MKLNSNQKKEVLEFTQRLIGAPGHSGDEEKSALLVEKKMKQLGYDQVRIDPYGSVIGIIKGARPGPTILFDGHMDVVPIHEPDSWIYEPYGGEVVGDKLFGRGTTDMKGSIAAMIYAAAYLDKEKIAGTIMVTASTAEELIPGRAVEKILDEYLVDAVVIGEPTKLKLGFTEKGRCSISMTVTGKVAHSSSPQLGKNAIYIAADAIRRIKEIPVSSDPFLGDEFLELVEIRSEPTPGYGRVPFHCWGLWECRILPGENEQSMLDKFINSQKGSKWEDRIKFQMETIEVSTFTGNRLIGKDFLPAWREDKNSGLYKLLETAIQKSEIPVEYDSI
;
A
#
# COMPACT_ATOMS: atom_id res chain seq x y z
N MET A 1 7.78 22.56 -17.13
CA MET A 1 6.78 23.46 -17.76
C MET A 1 5.88 23.99 -16.65
N LYS A 2 5.58 25.29 -16.60
CA LYS A 2 4.58 25.82 -15.67
C LYS A 2 3.22 25.74 -16.35
N LEU A 3 2.23 25.12 -15.69
CA LEU A 3 0.86 25.03 -16.21
C LEU A 3 0.24 26.44 -16.29
N ASN A 4 -0.45 26.73 -17.39
CA ASN A 4 -1.25 27.95 -17.50
C ASN A 4 -2.55 27.83 -16.70
N SER A 5 -3.30 28.94 -16.55
CA SER A 5 -4.51 28.97 -15.72
C SER A 5 -5.59 27.99 -16.18
N ASN A 6 -5.75 27.77 -17.49
CA ASN A 6 -6.71 26.80 -18.01
C ASN A 6 -6.30 25.36 -17.68
N GLN A 7 -5.01 25.04 -17.88
CA GLN A 7 -4.47 23.72 -17.53
C GLN A 7 -4.62 23.43 -16.03
N LYS A 8 -4.31 24.39 -15.16
CA LYS A 8 -4.52 24.25 -13.70
C LYS A 8 -5.98 23.95 -13.36
N LYS A 9 -6.91 24.65 -14.03
CA LYS A 9 -8.36 24.42 -13.87
C LYS A 9 -8.75 23.01 -14.32
N GLU A 10 -8.24 22.54 -15.46
CA GLU A 10 -8.51 21.19 -15.96
C GLU A 10 -8.01 20.07 -15.01
N VAL A 11 -6.84 20.27 -14.38
CA VAL A 11 -6.33 19.34 -13.36
C VAL A 11 -7.24 19.34 -12.12
N LEU A 12 -7.60 20.53 -11.62
CA LEU A 12 -8.47 20.66 -10.45
C LEU A 12 -9.85 20.03 -10.68
N GLU A 13 -10.50 20.35 -11.79
CA GLU A 13 -11.83 19.80 -12.12
C GLU A 13 -11.79 18.29 -12.30
N PHE A 14 -10.71 17.75 -12.87
CA PHE A 14 -10.56 16.30 -12.97
C PHE A 14 -10.33 15.65 -11.60
N THR A 15 -9.54 16.28 -10.73
CA THR A 15 -9.32 15.82 -9.35
C THR A 15 -10.64 15.78 -8.58
N GLN A 16 -11.46 16.84 -8.67
CA GLN A 16 -12.81 16.88 -8.07
C GLN A 16 -13.69 15.73 -8.56
N ARG A 17 -13.63 15.42 -9.87
CA ARG A 17 -14.39 14.29 -10.44
C ARG A 17 -13.91 12.94 -9.93
N LEU A 18 -12.60 12.75 -9.74
CA LEU A 18 -12.07 11.52 -9.12
C LEU A 18 -12.52 11.41 -7.67
N ILE A 19 -12.52 12.49 -6.89
CA ILE A 19 -13.04 12.52 -5.51
C ILE A 19 -14.51 12.13 -5.47
N GLY A 20 -15.32 12.68 -6.39
CA GLY A 20 -16.75 12.33 -6.55
C GLY A 20 -17.01 10.93 -7.11
N ALA A 21 -15.98 10.17 -7.46
CA ALA A 21 -16.05 8.76 -7.85
C ALA A 21 -15.30 7.89 -6.84
N PRO A 22 -15.80 7.76 -5.60
CA PRO A 22 -15.15 6.92 -4.61
C PRO A 22 -15.11 5.46 -5.05
N GLY A 23 -14.12 4.74 -4.55
CA GLY A 23 -13.98 3.29 -4.65
C GLY A 23 -13.05 2.84 -3.53
N HIS A 24 -13.47 1.85 -2.75
CA HIS A 24 -12.55 1.17 -1.84
C HIS A 24 -11.74 0.15 -2.64
N SER A 25 -10.72 -0.45 -2.03
CA SER A 25 -9.91 -1.48 -2.67
C SER A 25 -10.81 -2.60 -3.23
N GLY A 26 -10.80 -2.75 -4.55
CA GLY A 26 -11.64 -3.67 -5.30
C GLY A 26 -12.94 -3.10 -5.90
N ASP A 27 -13.36 -1.88 -5.55
CA ASP A 27 -14.57 -1.19 -6.05
C ASP A 27 -14.24 0.12 -6.82
N GLU A 28 -13.12 0.13 -7.54
CA GLU A 28 -12.59 1.35 -8.18
C GLU A 28 -13.16 1.65 -9.57
N GLU A 29 -14.18 0.89 -10.04
CA GLU A 29 -14.70 0.94 -11.41
C GLU A 29 -14.98 2.37 -11.89
N LYS A 30 -15.65 3.18 -11.06
CA LYS A 30 -16.02 4.56 -11.41
C LYS A 30 -14.78 5.44 -11.62
N SER A 31 -13.77 5.29 -10.76
CA SER A 31 -12.49 6.01 -10.90
C SER A 31 -11.74 5.53 -12.14
N ALA A 32 -11.67 4.21 -12.36
CA ALA A 32 -11.00 3.61 -13.51
C ALA A 32 -11.58 4.11 -14.84
N LEU A 33 -12.91 4.11 -14.98
CA LEU A 33 -13.58 4.62 -16.18
C LEU A 33 -13.36 6.12 -16.41
N LEU A 34 -13.27 6.92 -15.34
CA LEU A 34 -12.95 8.35 -15.44
C LEU A 34 -11.51 8.59 -15.91
N VAL A 35 -10.55 7.85 -15.35
CA VAL A 35 -9.14 7.91 -15.74
C VAL A 35 -8.97 7.47 -17.18
N GLU A 36 -9.52 6.33 -17.56
CA GLU A 36 -9.42 5.78 -18.92
C GLU A 36 -9.97 6.77 -19.95
N LYS A 37 -11.17 7.31 -19.70
CA LYS A 37 -11.78 8.33 -20.55
C LYS A 37 -10.92 9.58 -20.64
N LYS A 38 -10.34 10.05 -19.52
CA LYS A 38 -9.52 11.27 -19.51
C LYS A 38 -8.21 11.09 -20.27
N MET A 39 -7.50 9.97 -20.07
CA MET A 39 -6.27 9.68 -20.83
C MET A 39 -6.55 9.60 -22.34
N LYS A 40 -7.65 8.97 -22.76
CA LYS A 40 -8.07 8.93 -24.19
C LYS A 40 -8.32 10.34 -24.74
N GLN A 41 -9.02 11.19 -23.98
CA GLN A 41 -9.28 12.59 -24.36
C GLN A 41 -8.01 13.43 -24.48
N LEU A 42 -6.99 13.12 -23.67
CA LEU A 42 -5.71 13.82 -23.66
C LEU A 42 -4.72 13.34 -24.72
N GLY A 43 -5.10 12.36 -25.56
CA GLY A 43 -4.27 11.93 -26.69
C GLY A 43 -3.10 11.02 -26.32
N TYR A 44 -3.26 10.20 -25.27
CA TYR A 44 -2.37 9.07 -25.01
C TYR A 44 -2.38 8.11 -26.20
N ASP A 45 -1.22 7.54 -26.52
CA ASP A 45 -1.06 6.66 -27.69
C ASP A 45 -1.72 5.30 -27.46
N GLN A 46 -1.76 4.83 -26.20
CA GLN A 46 -2.50 3.66 -25.77
C GLN A 46 -3.13 3.92 -24.40
N VAL A 47 -4.36 3.45 -24.22
CA VAL A 47 -5.05 3.47 -22.92
C VAL A 47 -5.84 2.17 -22.79
N ARG A 48 -5.65 1.45 -21.70
CA ARG A 48 -6.42 0.23 -21.38
C ARG A 48 -6.65 0.10 -19.88
N ILE A 49 -7.64 -0.70 -19.53
CA ILE A 49 -7.81 -1.25 -18.18
C ILE A 49 -7.26 -2.69 -18.23
N ASP A 50 -6.42 -3.06 -17.29
CA ASP A 50 -5.88 -4.42 -17.18
C ASP A 50 -6.90 -5.41 -16.57
N PRO A 51 -6.60 -6.72 -16.52
CA PRO A 51 -7.51 -7.69 -15.92
C PRO A 51 -7.84 -7.43 -14.45
N TYR A 52 -7.02 -6.68 -13.69
CA TYR A 52 -7.20 -6.41 -12.27
C TYR A 52 -7.79 -5.01 -11.99
N GLY A 53 -8.19 -4.28 -13.04
CA GLY A 53 -8.87 -2.99 -12.95
C GLY A 53 -7.96 -1.77 -12.97
N SER A 54 -6.64 -1.94 -13.07
CA SER A 54 -5.69 -0.83 -13.16
C SER A 54 -5.74 -0.18 -14.54
N VAL A 55 -5.73 1.16 -14.58
CA VAL A 55 -5.72 1.91 -15.84
C VAL A 55 -4.28 2.19 -16.24
N ILE A 56 -3.93 1.87 -17.49
CA ILE A 56 -2.58 2.04 -18.04
C ILE A 56 -2.65 2.96 -19.24
N GLY A 57 -1.99 4.11 -19.16
CA GLY A 57 -1.80 5.06 -20.25
C GLY A 57 -0.35 5.10 -20.71
N ILE A 58 -0.12 5.05 -22.02
CA ILE A 58 1.22 5.10 -22.62
C ILE A 58 1.36 6.28 -23.59
N ILE A 59 2.45 7.03 -23.47
CA ILE A 59 2.91 8.04 -24.43
C ILE A 59 4.30 7.64 -24.96
N LYS A 60 4.43 7.52 -26.28
CA LYS A 60 5.70 7.23 -26.95
C LYS A 60 6.38 8.52 -27.38
N GLY A 61 7.64 8.68 -27.00
CA GLY A 61 8.48 9.77 -27.48
C GLY A 61 8.90 9.57 -28.93
N ALA A 62 9.43 10.63 -29.54
CA ALA A 62 9.88 10.61 -30.94
C ALA A 62 11.18 9.82 -31.18
N ARG A 63 11.92 9.47 -30.11
CA ARG A 63 13.20 8.73 -30.20
C ARG A 63 13.24 7.56 -29.22
N PRO A 64 14.02 6.49 -29.49
CA PRO A 64 14.26 5.42 -28.53
C PRO A 64 14.87 5.94 -27.23
N GLY A 65 14.57 5.29 -26.11
CA GLY A 65 15.03 5.66 -24.78
C GLY A 65 14.33 4.83 -23.69
N PRO A 66 14.51 5.20 -22.41
CA PRO A 66 13.98 4.45 -21.28
C PRO A 66 12.45 4.54 -21.17
N THR A 67 11.84 3.54 -20.52
CA THR A 67 10.45 3.57 -20.09
C THR A 67 10.37 3.99 -18.64
N ILE A 68 9.68 5.10 -18.36
CA ILE A 68 9.44 5.59 -17.01
C ILE A 68 7.96 5.42 -16.68
N LEU A 69 7.67 4.73 -15.58
CA LEU A 69 6.33 4.54 -15.05
C LEU A 69 6.04 5.54 -13.93
N PHE A 70 4.93 6.26 -14.04
CA PHE A 70 4.37 7.07 -12.98
C PHE A 70 3.12 6.37 -12.44
N ASP A 71 3.12 5.97 -11.17
CA ASP A 71 2.01 5.24 -10.56
C ASP A 71 1.35 6.01 -9.43
N GLY A 72 0.04 5.85 -9.32
CA GLY A 72 -0.74 6.17 -8.13
C GLY A 72 -2.01 5.35 -8.04
N HIS A 73 -2.56 5.19 -6.83
CA HIS A 73 -3.71 4.31 -6.60
C HIS A 73 -5.06 5.06 -6.55
N MET A 74 -6.10 4.39 -7.04
CA MET A 74 -7.44 4.97 -7.19
C MET A 74 -8.33 4.76 -5.96
N ASP A 75 -8.05 3.70 -5.20
CA ASP A 75 -8.81 3.38 -4.01
C ASP A 75 -8.59 4.40 -2.90
N VAL A 76 -9.50 4.38 -1.93
CA VAL A 76 -9.42 5.24 -0.75
C VAL A 76 -9.91 4.46 0.47
N VAL A 77 -9.31 4.71 1.62
CA VAL A 77 -9.84 4.19 2.89
C VAL A 77 -11.30 4.57 3.16
N PRO A 78 -12.06 3.73 3.91
CA PRO A 78 -13.42 4.04 4.35
C PRO A 78 -13.55 5.32 5.18
N ILE A 79 -14.76 5.88 5.17
CA ILE A 79 -15.15 6.96 6.09
C ILE A 79 -15.77 6.31 7.32
N HIS A 80 -15.06 6.36 8.45
CA HIS A 80 -15.55 5.80 9.71
C HIS A 80 -16.46 6.77 10.48
N GLU A 81 -16.20 8.06 10.40
CA GLU A 81 -16.94 9.11 11.11
C GLU A 81 -17.43 10.20 10.14
N PRO A 82 -18.54 9.99 9.41
CA PRO A 82 -19.03 10.96 8.44
C PRO A 82 -19.41 12.30 9.10
N ASP A 83 -19.97 12.27 10.31
CA ASP A 83 -20.41 13.47 11.03
C ASP A 83 -19.26 14.36 11.50
N SER A 84 -18.02 13.83 11.52
CA SER A 84 -16.80 14.59 11.87
C SER A 84 -16.27 15.44 10.71
N TRP A 85 -16.85 15.33 9.50
CA TRP A 85 -16.42 16.11 8.33
C TRP A 85 -17.08 17.49 8.27
N ILE A 86 -16.25 18.52 8.07
CA ILE A 86 -16.73 19.91 7.85
C ILE A 86 -17.29 20.09 6.42
N TYR A 87 -16.72 19.38 5.46
CA TYR A 87 -17.11 19.41 4.04
C TYR A 87 -17.43 17.99 3.56
N GLU A 88 -18.32 17.86 2.59
CA GLU A 88 -18.71 16.55 2.06
C GLU A 88 -17.49 15.72 1.62
N PRO A 89 -17.27 14.51 2.18
CA PRO A 89 -16.05 13.73 1.94
C PRO A 89 -15.79 13.43 0.47
N TYR A 90 -16.84 13.25 -0.33
CA TYR A 90 -16.75 12.99 -1.77
C TYR A 90 -17.21 14.19 -2.61
N GLY A 91 -17.31 15.38 -1.99
CA GLY A 91 -17.78 16.60 -2.65
C GLY A 91 -16.71 17.34 -3.45
N GLY A 92 -15.44 17.23 -3.06
CA GLY A 92 -14.34 17.95 -3.73
C GLY A 92 -14.45 19.47 -3.56
N GLU A 93 -14.79 19.95 -2.37
CA GLU A 93 -15.03 21.37 -2.12
C GLU A 93 -13.72 22.18 -2.12
N VAL A 94 -13.73 23.35 -2.76
CA VAL A 94 -12.57 24.25 -2.81
C VAL A 94 -12.81 25.43 -1.88
N VAL A 95 -11.96 25.57 -0.86
CA VAL A 95 -12.02 26.69 0.09
C VAL A 95 -10.65 27.35 0.17
N GLY A 96 -10.57 28.57 -0.35
CA GLY A 96 -9.32 29.29 -0.51
C GLY A 96 -8.40 28.60 -1.53
N ASP A 97 -7.23 28.17 -1.07
CA ASP A 97 -6.21 27.46 -1.85
C ASP A 97 -6.22 25.94 -1.63
N LYS A 98 -7.22 25.42 -0.89
CA LYS A 98 -7.31 24.01 -0.52
C LYS A 98 -8.51 23.33 -1.17
N LEU A 99 -8.29 22.09 -1.59
CA LEU A 99 -9.31 21.15 -2.04
C LEU A 99 -9.57 20.14 -0.93
N PHE A 100 -10.82 20.00 -0.51
CA PHE A 100 -11.26 19.11 0.56
C PHE A 100 -12.02 17.90 -0.01
N GLY A 101 -11.71 16.73 0.55
CA GLY A 101 -12.34 15.45 0.20
C GLY A 101 -11.41 14.26 0.46
N ARG A 102 -12.00 13.09 0.68
CA ARG A 102 -11.30 11.80 0.75
C ARG A 102 -10.67 11.51 -0.61
N GLY A 103 -9.41 11.09 -0.61
CA GLY A 103 -8.66 10.86 -1.84
C GLY A 103 -7.87 12.06 -2.35
N THR A 104 -8.08 13.27 -1.81
CA THR A 104 -7.42 14.49 -2.29
C THR A 104 -5.89 14.39 -2.23
N THR A 105 -5.37 14.15 -1.03
CA THR A 105 -3.94 14.02 -0.75
C THR A 105 -3.45 12.62 -1.09
N ASP A 106 -4.25 11.60 -0.76
CA ASP A 106 -3.90 10.19 -0.87
C ASP A 106 -4.93 9.42 -1.72
N MET A 107 -4.71 9.25 -3.03
CA MET A 107 -3.71 9.98 -3.82
C MET A 107 -4.24 10.46 -5.19
N LYS A 108 -5.55 10.73 -5.29
CA LYS A 108 -6.21 11.15 -6.54
C LYS A 108 -5.69 12.48 -7.10
N GLY A 109 -5.20 13.37 -6.23
CA GLY A 109 -4.55 14.61 -6.66
C GLY A 109 -3.26 14.37 -7.46
N SER A 110 -2.42 13.43 -7.02
CA SER A 110 -1.20 13.09 -7.75
C SER A 110 -1.48 12.30 -9.02
N ILE A 111 -2.48 11.39 -9.04
CA ILE A 111 -2.96 10.75 -10.27
C ILE A 111 -3.31 11.80 -11.33
N ALA A 112 -4.14 12.79 -10.98
CA ALA A 112 -4.50 13.86 -11.89
C ALA A 112 -3.26 14.65 -12.37
N ALA A 113 -2.36 15.00 -11.46
CA ALA A 113 -1.14 15.71 -11.81
C ALA A 113 -0.26 14.93 -12.81
N MET A 114 -0.04 13.63 -12.57
CA MET A 114 0.78 12.76 -13.43
C MET A 114 0.15 12.59 -14.82
N ILE A 115 -1.18 12.40 -14.90
CA ILE A 115 -1.91 12.26 -16.16
C ILE A 115 -1.75 13.50 -17.04
N TYR A 116 -2.02 14.68 -16.48
CA TYR A 116 -1.91 15.92 -17.25
C TYR A 116 -0.47 16.31 -17.53
N ALA A 117 0.47 16.03 -16.61
CA ALA A 117 1.89 16.28 -16.84
C ALA A 117 2.40 15.50 -18.06
N ALA A 118 2.10 14.21 -18.15
CA ALA A 118 2.52 13.40 -19.28
C ALA A 118 1.87 13.86 -20.60
N ALA A 119 0.56 14.18 -20.59
CA ALA A 119 -0.17 14.64 -21.76
C ALA A 119 0.30 15.97 -22.34
N TYR A 120 0.74 16.91 -21.49
CA TYR A 120 1.15 18.25 -21.92
C TYR A 120 2.62 18.36 -22.31
N LEU A 121 3.39 17.28 -22.20
CA LEU A 121 4.75 17.26 -22.70
C LEU A 121 4.76 17.22 -24.24
N ASP A 122 5.72 17.95 -24.80
CA ASP A 122 6.00 17.93 -26.22
C ASP A 122 6.65 16.59 -26.60
N LYS A 123 5.87 15.68 -27.20
CA LYS A 123 6.30 14.31 -27.54
C LYS A 123 7.58 14.28 -28.39
N GLU A 124 7.82 15.30 -29.21
CA GLU A 124 9.01 15.43 -30.05
C GLU A 124 10.31 15.60 -29.24
N LYS A 125 10.19 16.05 -27.98
CA LYS A 125 11.34 16.23 -27.07
C LYS A 125 11.61 15.02 -26.19
N ILE A 126 10.73 14.03 -26.20
CA ILE A 126 10.83 12.84 -25.35
C ILE A 126 11.64 11.76 -26.07
N ALA A 127 12.62 11.19 -25.38
CA ALA A 127 13.26 9.94 -25.76
C ALA A 127 12.72 8.83 -24.84
N GLY A 128 12.26 7.73 -25.41
CA GLY A 128 11.68 6.61 -24.68
C GLY A 128 10.17 6.68 -24.53
N THR A 129 9.66 6.15 -23.43
CA THR A 129 8.22 5.96 -23.18
C THR A 129 7.86 6.51 -21.80
N ILE A 130 6.75 7.25 -21.72
CA ILE A 130 6.12 7.62 -20.45
C ILE A 130 4.90 6.72 -20.27
N MET A 131 4.87 5.98 -19.18
CA MET A 131 3.70 5.24 -18.73
C MET A 131 3.11 5.96 -17.52
N VAL A 132 1.79 6.09 -17.47
CA VAL A 132 1.07 6.58 -16.29
C VAL A 132 0.03 5.55 -15.94
N THR A 133 0.02 5.11 -14.69
CA THR A 133 -0.92 4.13 -14.17
C THR A 133 -1.77 4.71 -13.05
N ALA A 134 -3.02 4.27 -13.02
CA ALA A 134 -3.91 4.44 -11.89
C ALA A 134 -4.23 3.03 -11.38
N SER A 135 -3.51 2.60 -10.34
CA SER A 135 -3.53 1.23 -9.81
C SER A 135 -4.74 0.99 -8.89
N THR A 136 -5.10 -0.29 -8.72
CA THR A 136 -6.19 -0.73 -7.85
C THR A 136 -5.68 -1.37 -6.58
N ALA A 137 -6.50 -1.31 -5.53
CA ALA A 137 -6.38 -2.02 -4.28
C ALA A 137 -5.10 -1.80 -3.47
N GLU A 138 -4.45 -0.64 -3.59
CA GLU A 138 -3.20 -0.36 -2.88
C GLU A 138 -3.42 -0.38 -1.36
N GLU A 139 -4.50 0.23 -0.88
CA GLU A 139 -4.77 0.45 0.55
C GLU A 139 -4.97 -0.86 1.34
N LEU A 140 -5.30 -1.96 0.65
CA LEU A 140 -5.41 -3.29 1.22
C LEU A 140 -4.28 -4.24 0.80
N ILE A 141 -3.78 -4.15 -0.42
CA ILE A 141 -2.77 -5.08 -0.95
C ILE A 141 -1.68 -4.33 -1.76
N PRO A 142 -0.82 -3.54 -1.07
CA PRO A 142 0.06 -2.58 -1.71
C PRO A 142 0.95 -3.21 -2.79
N GLY A 143 1.15 -2.48 -3.88
CA GLY A 143 2.06 -2.84 -4.96
C GLY A 143 1.66 -4.04 -5.82
N ARG A 144 0.66 -4.86 -5.45
CA ARG A 144 0.32 -6.08 -6.21
C ARG A 144 -0.29 -5.80 -7.57
N ALA A 145 -1.09 -4.76 -7.70
CA ALA A 145 -1.57 -4.32 -9.01
C ALA A 145 -0.40 -3.87 -9.91
N VAL A 146 0.55 -3.11 -9.36
CA VAL A 146 1.74 -2.64 -10.09
C VAL A 146 2.64 -3.80 -10.49
N GLU A 147 2.82 -4.82 -9.65
CA GLU A 147 3.55 -6.05 -10.02
C GLU A 147 2.96 -6.70 -11.28
N LYS A 148 1.63 -6.77 -11.42
CA LYS A 148 0.98 -7.31 -12.63
C LYS A 148 1.26 -6.50 -13.88
N ILE A 149 1.43 -5.19 -13.73
CA ILE A 149 1.84 -4.31 -14.83
C ILE A 149 3.31 -4.58 -15.18
N LEU A 150 4.18 -4.75 -14.18
CA LEU A 150 5.60 -5.04 -14.39
C LEU A 150 5.86 -6.45 -14.97
N ASP A 151 4.93 -7.40 -14.78
CA ASP A 151 4.95 -8.70 -15.47
C ASP A 151 4.76 -8.55 -17.01
N GLU A 152 4.11 -7.47 -17.46
CA GLU A 152 3.80 -7.21 -18.87
C GLU A 152 4.76 -6.21 -19.54
N TYR A 153 5.39 -5.32 -18.77
CA TYR A 153 6.18 -4.21 -19.30
C TYR A 153 7.58 -4.14 -18.68
N LEU A 154 8.60 -4.00 -19.53
CA LEU A 154 9.94 -3.63 -19.08
C LEU A 154 9.99 -2.12 -18.81
N VAL A 155 10.17 -1.77 -17.54
CA VAL A 155 10.23 -0.40 -17.03
C VAL A 155 11.61 -0.14 -16.43
N ASP A 156 12.24 0.99 -16.77
CA ASP A 156 13.57 1.36 -16.29
C ASP A 156 13.53 2.12 -14.96
N ALA A 157 12.43 2.82 -14.66
CA ALA A 157 12.20 3.47 -13.37
C ALA A 157 10.71 3.64 -13.07
N VAL A 158 10.36 3.55 -11.79
CA VAL A 158 9.01 3.83 -11.27
C VAL A 158 9.07 5.08 -10.39
N VAL A 159 8.12 5.99 -10.56
CA VAL A 159 7.91 7.17 -9.71
C VAL A 159 6.51 7.05 -9.13
N ILE A 160 6.43 6.91 -7.81
CA ILE A 160 5.15 6.77 -7.09
C ILE A 160 4.73 8.15 -6.57
N GLY A 161 3.47 8.52 -6.81
CA GLY A 161 2.93 9.83 -6.48
C GLY A 161 2.44 10.03 -5.03
N GLU A 162 2.83 9.17 -4.09
CA GLU A 162 2.36 9.19 -2.69
C GLU A 162 2.63 10.55 -2.00
N PRO A 163 1.84 10.95 -0.98
CA PRO A 163 1.89 12.29 -0.41
C PRO A 163 3.06 12.47 0.56
N THR A 164 4.26 12.62 0.02
CA THR A 164 5.50 12.89 0.77
C THR A 164 5.72 14.37 1.08
N LYS A 165 4.70 15.22 0.95
CA LYS A 165 4.81 16.70 1.00
C LYS A 165 5.87 17.24 0.02
N LEU A 166 5.98 16.61 -1.15
CA LEU A 166 6.96 16.94 -2.21
C LEU A 166 8.42 16.67 -1.86
N LYS A 167 8.68 15.91 -0.79
CA LYS A 167 10.01 15.42 -0.47
C LYS A 167 10.30 14.11 -1.20
N LEU A 168 11.56 13.87 -1.52
CA LEU A 168 11.98 12.60 -2.11
C LEU A 168 12.04 11.52 -1.02
N GLY A 169 11.09 10.58 -1.05
CA GLY A 169 11.18 9.35 -0.27
C GLY A 169 12.40 8.57 -0.72
N PHE A 170 13.29 8.19 0.19
CA PHE A 170 14.48 7.39 -0.13
C PHE A 170 14.57 6.10 0.68
N THR A 171 13.66 5.89 1.62
CA THR A 171 13.59 4.69 2.44
C THR A 171 12.21 4.62 3.06
N GLU A 172 11.71 3.42 3.25
CA GLU A 172 10.44 3.14 3.92
C GLU A 172 10.53 1.85 4.73
N LYS A 173 9.78 1.78 5.83
CA LYS A 173 9.60 0.51 6.53
C LYS A 173 8.82 -0.47 5.67
N GLY A 174 9.23 -1.72 5.73
CA GLY A 174 8.41 -2.80 5.21
C GLY A 174 7.23 -3.07 6.14
N ARG A 175 6.32 -3.91 5.66
CA ARG A 175 5.18 -4.40 6.43
C ARG A 175 5.04 -5.90 6.21
N CYS A 176 4.67 -6.63 7.25
CA CYS A 176 4.12 -7.97 7.06
C CYS A 176 3.13 -8.37 8.14
N SER A 177 2.31 -9.37 7.85
CA SER A 177 1.40 -9.95 8.83
C SER A 177 1.75 -11.41 9.12
N ILE A 178 1.96 -11.72 10.40
CA ILE A 178 2.23 -13.08 10.86
C ILE A 178 1.12 -13.51 11.78
N SER A 179 0.51 -14.66 11.50
CA SER A 179 -0.43 -15.26 12.43
C SER A 179 0.18 -16.40 13.24
N MET A 180 -0.36 -16.57 14.45
CA MET A 180 -0.05 -17.67 15.35
C MET A 180 -1.30 -18.54 15.50
N THR A 181 -1.15 -19.85 15.33
CA THR A 181 -2.17 -20.85 15.66
C THR A 181 -1.70 -21.68 16.85
N VAL A 182 -2.56 -21.81 17.86
CA VAL A 182 -2.29 -22.56 19.09
C VAL A 182 -3.30 -23.68 19.26
N THR A 183 -2.79 -24.91 19.41
CA THR A 183 -3.63 -26.11 19.60
C THR A 183 -3.64 -26.54 21.07
N GLY A 184 -4.81 -26.40 21.70
CA GLY A 184 -5.11 -26.86 23.05
C GLY A 184 -5.66 -28.29 23.10
N LYS A 185 -6.48 -28.55 24.12
CA LYS A 185 -7.26 -29.78 24.30
C LYS A 185 -8.53 -29.44 25.07
N VAL A 186 -9.68 -29.74 24.47
CA VAL A 186 -10.99 -29.49 25.06
C VAL A 186 -11.19 -30.27 26.37
N ALA A 187 -11.87 -29.65 27.32
CA ALA A 187 -12.36 -30.25 28.55
C ALA A 187 -13.55 -29.44 29.08
N HIS A 188 -14.29 -29.99 30.05
CA HIS A 188 -15.27 -29.20 30.78
C HIS A 188 -14.56 -28.16 31.65
N SER A 189 -15.07 -26.94 31.70
CA SER A 189 -14.47 -25.82 32.45
C SER A 189 -14.38 -26.06 33.96
N SER A 190 -15.20 -26.96 34.52
CA SER A 190 -15.11 -27.40 35.93
C SER A 190 -14.03 -28.48 36.18
N SER A 191 -13.46 -29.03 35.11
CA SER A 191 -12.41 -30.06 35.16
C SER A 191 -11.24 -29.70 34.23
N PRO A 192 -10.66 -28.49 34.34
CA PRO A 192 -9.70 -27.95 33.38
C PRO A 192 -8.40 -28.75 33.30
N GLN A 193 -8.03 -29.47 34.37
CA GLN A 193 -6.87 -30.36 34.43
C GLN A 193 -6.87 -31.48 33.38
N LEU A 194 -8.05 -31.83 32.83
CA LEU A 194 -8.19 -32.83 31.77
C LEU A 194 -7.88 -32.27 30.37
N GLY A 195 -7.86 -30.94 30.24
CA GLY A 195 -7.65 -30.20 29.01
C GLY A 195 -6.31 -29.49 28.95
N LYS A 196 -6.14 -28.68 27.91
CA LYS A 196 -5.01 -27.76 27.70
C LYS A 196 -5.61 -26.48 27.13
N ASN A 197 -5.66 -25.43 27.94
CA ASN A 197 -6.32 -24.19 27.54
C ASN A 197 -5.48 -23.46 26.50
N ALA A 198 -5.97 -23.36 25.26
CA ALA A 198 -5.26 -22.70 24.16
C ALA A 198 -5.02 -21.20 24.42
N ILE A 199 -5.89 -20.54 25.19
CA ILE A 199 -5.72 -19.12 25.55
C ILE A 199 -4.51 -18.94 26.48
N TYR A 200 -4.34 -19.81 27.48
CA TYR A 200 -3.19 -19.72 28.39
C TYR A 200 -1.87 -20.05 27.67
N ILE A 201 -1.90 -21.02 26.75
CA ILE A 201 -0.74 -21.31 25.90
C ILE A 201 -0.40 -20.10 25.01
N ALA A 202 -1.41 -19.47 24.40
CA ALA A 202 -1.22 -18.26 23.60
C ALA A 202 -0.67 -17.09 24.45
N ALA A 203 -1.17 -16.90 25.68
CA ALA A 203 -0.66 -15.87 26.59
C ALA A 203 0.84 -16.08 26.92
N ASP A 204 1.23 -17.33 27.19
CA ASP A 204 2.65 -17.68 27.39
C ASP A 204 3.48 -17.34 26.13
N ALA A 205 2.97 -17.66 24.94
CA ALA A 205 3.64 -17.40 23.67
C ALA A 205 3.77 -15.90 23.36
N ILE A 206 2.69 -15.13 23.55
CA ILE A 206 2.63 -13.67 23.36
C ILE A 206 3.65 -12.97 24.24
N ARG A 207 3.80 -13.39 25.51
CA ARG A 207 4.81 -12.82 26.40
C ARG A 207 6.22 -13.01 25.84
N ARG A 208 6.52 -14.19 25.29
CA ARG A 208 7.82 -14.49 24.67
C ARG A 208 8.05 -13.72 23.36
N ILE A 209 6.99 -13.48 22.59
CA ILE A 209 7.05 -12.64 21.38
C ILE A 209 7.36 -11.18 21.75
N LYS A 210 6.76 -10.65 22.82
CA LYS A 210 7.08 -9.31 23.34
C LYS A 210 8.53 -9.15 23.85
N GLU A 211 9.22 -10.26 24.12
CA GLU A 211 10.63 -10.27 24.55
C GLU A 211 11.60 -10.40 23.37
N ILE A 212 11.10 -10.51 22.12
CA ILE A 212 11.95 -10.49 20.93
C ILE A 212 12.70 -9.15 20.86
N PRO A 213 14.04 -9.16 20.74
CA PRO A 213 14.81 -7.94 20.54
C PRO A 213 14.41 -7.24 19.25
N VAL A 214 14.10 -5.95 19.35
CA VAL A 214 13.78 -5.11 18.20
C VAL A 214 15.05 -4.43 17.66
N SER A 215 15.20 -4.41 16.35
CA SER A 215 16.22 -3.65 15.63
C SER A 215 15.79 -2.20 15.46
N SER A 216 16.75 -1.30 15.26
CA SER A 216 16.50 0.11 14.99
C SER A 216 17.31 0.56 13.79
N ASP A 217 16.75 1.50 13.02
CA ASP A 217 17.43 2.15 11.91
C ASP A 217 17.48 3.69 12.13
N PRO A 218 18.58 4.38 11.77
CA PRO A 218 18.72 5.82 12.01
C PRO A 218 17.68 6.71 11.33
N PHE A 219 17.05 6.25 10.24
CA PHE A 219 16.07 7.00 9.48
C PHE A 219 14.63 6.51 9.73
N LEU A 220 14.46 5.20 9.85
CA LEU A 220 13.14 4.59 10.02
C LEU A 220 12.74 4.44 11.50
N GLY A 221 13.68 4.49 12.43
CA GLY A 221 13.43 4.17 13.84
C GLY A 221 13.29 2.67 14.08
N ASP A 222 12.50 2.29 15.07
CA ASP A 222 12.43 0.91 15.56
C ASP A 222 11.54 0.00 14.68
N GLU A 223 11.89 -1.28 14.57
CA GLU A 223 10.94 -2.30 14.12
C GLU A 223 9.80 -2.46 15.14
N PHE A 224 8.63 -2.89 14.67
CA PHE A 224 7.46 -3.12 15.54
C PHE A 224 6.85 -4.49 15.25
N LEU A 225 6.46 -5.21 16.30
CA LEU A 225 5.73 -6.48 16.25
C LEU A 225 4.46 -6.34 17.10
N GLU A 226 3.38 -5.82 16.52
CA GLU A 226 2.17 -5.46 17.28
C GLU A 226 1.08 -6.52 17.12
N LEU A 227 0.55 -7.03 18.25
CA LEU A 227 -0.57 -7.97 18.25
C LEU A 227 -1.88 -7.19 18.05
N VAL A 228 -2.45 -7.26 16.85
CA VAL A 228 -3.64 -6.49 16.48
C VAL A 228 -4.94 -7.27 16.68
N GLU A 229 -4.88 -8.60 16.72
CA GLU A 229 -6.08 -9.43 16.88
C GLU A 229 -5.81 -10.75 17.60
N ILE A 230 -6.78 -11.21 18.41
CA ILE A 230 -6.76 -12.54 19.04
C ILE A 230 -8.18 -13.14 19.11
N ARG A 231 -8.32 -14.42 18.76
CA ARG A 231 -9.59 -15.17 18.74
C ARG A 231 -9.39 -16.56 19.33
N SER A 232 -10.42 -17.11 19.98
CA SER A 232 -10.36 -18.47 20.55
C SER A 232 -11.58 -19.31 20.18
N GLU A 233 -11.41 -20.63 20.12
CA GLU A 233 -12.52 -21.56 19.93
C GLU A 233 -12.61 -22.61 21.04
N PRO A 234 -13.83 -22.96 21.47
CA PRO A 234 -15.11 -22.49 20.92
C PRO A 234 -15.49 -21.09 21.40
N THR A 235 -16.19 -20.33 20.56
CA THR A 235 -16.84 -19.06 20.92
C THR A 235 -18.34 -19.15 20.64
N PRO A 236 -19.23 -18.83 21.61
CA PRO A 236 -18.91 -18.50 23.00
C PRO A 236 -18.38 -19.72 23.79
N GLY A 237 -17.49 -19.46 24.75
CA GLY A 237 -16.73 -20.48 25.50
C GLY A 237 -17.48 -21.22 26.60
N TYR A 238 -18.82 -21.23 26.58
CA TYR A 238 -19.63 -21.73 27.70
C TYR A 238 -19.29 -23.16 28.11
N GLY A 239 -18.83 -23.32 29.36
CA GLY A 239 -18.57 -24.62 29.97
C GLY A 239 -17.36 -25.37 29.43
N ARG A 240 -16.55 -24.78 28.53
CA ARG A 240 -15.52 -25.52 27.77
C ARG A 240 -14.15 -24.84 27.86
N VAL A 241 -13.11 -25.64 28.04
CA VAL A 241 -11.73 -25.22 27.86
C VAL A 241 -11.45 -25.05 26.35
N PRO A 242 -10.98 -23.89 25.89
CA PRO A 242 -10.66 -23.64 24.48
C PRO A 242 -9.60 -24.59 23.94
N PHE A 243 -9.85 -25.14 22.75
CA PHE A 243 -8.93 -26.04 22.06
C PHE A 243 -8.16 -25.35 20.94
N HIS A 244 -8.53 -24.13 20.58
CA HIS A 244 -7.86 -23.35 19.54
C HIS A 244 -7.75 -21.89 19.97
N CYS A 245 -6.63 -21.27 19.65
CA CYS A 245 -6.43 -19.83 19.78
C CYS A 245 -5.61 -19.35 18.58
N TRP A 246 -6.07 -18.28 17.94
CA TRP A 246 -5.42 -17.66 16.80
C TRP A 246 -5.10 -16.21 17.14
N GLY A 247 -3.94 -15.70 16.73
CA GLY A 247 -3.57 -14.30 16.90
C GLY A 247 -2.85 -13.76 15.66
N LEU A 248 -2.98 -12.46 15.40
CA LEU A 248 -2.42 -11.76 14.25
C LEU A 248 -1.50 -10.64 14.69
N TRP A 249 -0.29 -10.62 14.14
CA TRP A 249 0.66 -9.54 14.31
C TRP A 249 0.80 -8.74 13.03
N GLU A 250 0.63 -7.43 13.12
CA GLU A 250 1.12 -6.50 12.10
C GLU A 250 2.53 -6.06 12.49
N CYS A 251 3.47 -6.30 11.57
CA CYS A 251 4.88 -6.04 11.77
C CYS A 251 5.32 -4.89 10.86
N ARG A 252 6.14 -3.99 11.41
CA ARG A 252 6.88 -2.99 10.62
C ARG A 252 8.35 -3.36 10.65
N ILE A 253 8.91 -3.64 9.48
CA ILE A 253 10.22 -4.28 9.32
C ILE A 253 11.23 -3.32 8.69
N LEU A 254 12.52 -3.60 8.86
CA LEU A 254 13.64 -2.77 8.41
C LEU A 254 14.39 -3.39 7.22
N PRO A 255 15.20 -2.60 6.47
CA PRO A 255 15.95 -3.12 5.33
C PRO A 255 16.86 -4.30 5.69
N GLY A 256 16.80 -5.36 4.88
CA GLY A 256 17.54 -6.60 5.10
C GLY A 256 16.70 -7.74 5.68
N GLU A 257 15.50 -7.45 6.22
CA GLU A 257 14.55 -8.47 6.65
C GLU A 257 13.78 -9.06 5.47
N ASN A 258 13.51 -10.37 5.55
CA ASN A 258 12.72 -11.14 4.58
C ASN A 258 11.69 -12.04 5.29
N GLU A 259 10.78 -12.63 4.52
CA GLU A 259 9.73 -13.52 5.03
C GLU A 259 10.24 -14.57 6.02
N GLN A 260 11.32 -15.26 5.64
CA GLN A 260 11.89 -16.34 6.45
C GLN A 260 12.46 -15.80 7.76
N SER A 261 13.22 -14.71 7.70
CA SER A 261 13.80 -14.10 8.90
C SER A 261 12.74 -13.63 9.89
N MET A 262 11.60 -13.11 9.39
CA MET A 262 10.49 -12.69 10.24
C MET A 262 9.80 -13.89 10.88
N LEU A 263 9.51 -14.95 10.12
CA LEU A 263 8.96 -16.18 10.70
C LEU A 263 9.92 -16.81 11.71
N ASP A 264 11.21 -16.81 11.43
CA ASP A 264 12.24 -17.34 12.31
C ASP A 264 12.28 -16.59 13.65
N LYS A 265 12.08 -15.26 13.69
CA LYS A 265 11.96 -14.51 14.96
C LYS A 265 10.86 -15.08 15.85
N PHE A 266 9.67 -15.29 15.28
CA PHE A 266 8.51 -15.83 16.01
C PHE A 266 8.76 -17.28 16.43
N ILE A 267 9.23 -18.14 15.53
CA ILE A 267 9.53 -19.55 15.83
C ILE A 267 10.61 -19.66 16.92
N ASN A 268 11.70 -18.92 16.78
CA ASN A 268 12.82 -18.94 17.73
C ASN A 268 12.40 -18.42 19.11
N SER A 269 11.48 -17.46 19.20
CA SER A 269 10.95 -16.98 20.48
C SER A 269 10.31 -18.11 21.31
N GLN A 270 9.78 -19.15 20.65
CA GLN A 270 9.11 -20.28 21.29
C GLN A 270 10.02 -21.47 21.57
N LYS A 271 11.26 -21.49 21.06
CA LYS A 271 12.20 -22.60 21.28
C LYS A 271 12.43 -22.88 22.77
N GLY A 272 12.35 -24.15 23.16
CA GLY A 272 12.49 -24.60 24.54
C GLY A 272 11.27 -24.28 25.42
N SER A 273 10.17 -23.79 24.84
CA SER A 273 8.88 -23.70 25.53
C SER A 273 8.28 -25.11 25.66
N LYS A 274 7.62 -25.38 26.79
CA LYS A 274 6.81 -26.61 26.98
C LYS A 274 5.64 -26.73 25.98
N TRP A 275 5.37 -25.67 25.22
CA TRP A 275 4.27 -25.59 24.26
C TRP A 275 4.73 -25.49 22.80
N GLU A 276 6.03 -25.62 22.52
CA GLU A 276 6.61 -25.42 21.19
C GLU A 276 5.83 -26.20 20.09
N ASP A 277 5.59 -27.50 20.30
CA ASP A 277 4.86 -28.35 19.33
C ASP A 277 3.36 -28.01 19.14
N ARG A 278 2.83 -27.08 19.94
CA ARG A 278 1.43 -26.65 19.91
C ARG A 278 1.24 -25.29 19.26
N ILE A 279 2.32 -24.62 18.89
CA ILE A 279 2.31 -23.26 18.36
C ILE A 279 2.83 -23.33 16.93
N LYS A 280 2.08 -22.76 15.99
CA LYS A 280 2.50 -22.63 14.59
C LYS A 280 2.41 -21.17 14.17
N PHE A 281 3.38 -20.73 13.38
CA PHE A 281 3.37 -19.40 12.78
C PHE A 281 3.29 -19.51 11.26
N GLN A 282 2.63 -18.55 10.63
CA GLN A 282 2.57 -18.46 9.17
C GLN A 282 2.52 -17.00 8.73
N MET A 283 3.03 -16.74 7.52
CA MET A 283 2.81 -15.47 6.85
C MET A 283 1.37 -15.44 6.34
N GLU A 284 0.66 -14.35 6.61
CA GLU A 284 -0.70 -14.19 6.10
C GLU A 284 -0.70 -13.93 4.60
N THR A 285 -1.85 -14.22 3.98
CA THR A 285 -2.11 -13.92 2.58
C THR A 285 -3.29 -12.98 2.53
N ILE A 286 -3.12 -11.86 1.83
CA ILE A 286 -4.20 -10.93 1.54
C ILE A 286 -4.75 -11.26 0.17
N GLU A 287 -6.06 -11.11 0.07
CA GLU A 287 -6.78 -11.22 -1.18
C GLU A 287 -7.78 -10.08 -1.30
N VAL A 288 -7.79 -9.46 -2.48
CA VAL A 288 -8.80 -8.47 -2.86
C VAL A 288 -9.49 -8.92 -4.15
N SER A 289 -10.81 -8.98 -4.12
CA SER A 289 -11.61 -9.15 -5.34
C SER A 289 -11.77 -7.79 -6.01
N THR A 290 -11.40 -7.70 -7.28
CA THR A 290 -11.46 -6.47 -8.07
C THR A 290 -12.79 -6.35 -8.80
N PHE A 291 -13.17 -5.13 -9.19
CA PHE A 291 -14.45 -4.86 -9.87
C PHE A 291 -14.58 -5.57 -11.23
N THR A 292 -13.46 -6.04 -11.81
CA THR A 292 -13.45 -6.83 -13.05
C THR A 292 -13.80 -8.31 -12.81
N GLY A 293 -13.93 -8.74 -11.55
CA GLY A 293 -14.16 -10.12 -11.13
C GLY A 293 -12.89 -10.95 -10.95
N ASN A 294 -11.70 -10.41 -11.23
CA ASN A 294 -10.43 -11.06 -10.94
C ASN A 294 -9.98 -10.83 -9.49
N ARG A 295 -9.07 -11.67 -8.99
CA ARG A 295 -8.57 -11.61 -7.60
C ARG A 295 -7.09 -11.28 -7.60
N LEU A 296 -6.71 -10.25 -6.84
CA LEU A 296 -5.32 -10.00 -6.45
C LEU A 296 -5.05 -10.81 -5.18
N ILE A 297 -4.05 -11.69 -5.23
CA ILE A 297 -3.67 -12.56 -4.13
C ILE A 297 -2.16 -12.44 -3.93
N GLY A 298 -1.73 -12.24 -2.70
CA GLY A 298 -0.32 -12.17 -2.35
C GLY A 298 -0.10 -12.41 -0.86
N LYS A 299 1.09 -12.87 -0.50
CA LYS A 299 1.51 -12.85 0.90
C LYS A 299 1.50 -11.40 1.37
N ASP A 300 1.03 -11.18 2.60
CA ASP A 300 1.15 -9.88 3.27
C ASP A 300 2.59 -9.71 3.76
N PHE A 301 3.48 -9.52 2.80
CA PHE A 301 4.88 -9.21 3.02
C PHE A 301 5.33 -8.21 1.97
N LEU A 302 5.76 -7.05 2.45
CA LEU A 302 6.34 -5.96 1.68
C LEU A 302 7.70 -5.65 2.30
N PRO A 303 8.81 -5.88 1.57
CA PRO A 303 10.13 -5.63 2.11
C PRO A 303 10.31 -4.13 2.37
N ALA A 304 11.05 -3.82 3.43
CA ALA A 304 11.58 -2.49 3.61
C ALA A 304 12.58 -2.17 2.50
N TRP A 305 12.62 -0.92 2.07
CA TRP A 305 13.49 -0.50 0.99
C TRP A 305 14.31 0.74 1.36
N ARG A 306 15.45 0.88 0.68
CA ARG A 306 16.33 2.04 0.79
C ARG A 306 17.06 2.24 -0.52
N GLU A 307 16.98 3.46 -1.03
CA GLU A 307 17.67 3.90 -2.21
C GLU A 307 18.92 4.71 -1.89
N ASP A 308 19.93 4.59 -2.75
CA ASP A 308 21.09 5.47 -2.69
C ASP A 308 20.70 6.83 -3.29
N LYS A 309 20.72 7.87 -2.44
CA LYS A 309 20.47 9.26 -2.84
C LYS A 309 21.45 9.75 -3.93
N ASN A 310 22.61 9.12 -4.06
CA ASN A 310 23.59 9.45 -5.09
C ASN A 310 23.38 8.72 -6.42
N SER A 311 22.36 7.86 -6.52
CA SER A 311 22.02 7.14 -7.74
C SER A 311 21.65 8.10 -8.87
N GLY A 312 21.74 7.60 -10.11
CA GLY A 312 21.41 8.38 -11.30
C GLY A 312 19.96 8.88 -11.28
N LEU A 313 19.02 8.04 -10.82
CA LEU A 313 17.60 8.38 -10.74
C LEU A 313 17.35 9.51 -9.74
N TYR A 314 17.90 9.43 -8.53
CA TYR A 314 17.68 10.48 -7.52
C TYR A 314 18.27 11.82 -7.95
N LYS A 315 19.48 11.84 -8.54
CA LYS A 315 20.05 13.08 -9.10
C LYS A 315 19.16 13.71 -10.20
N LEU A 316 18.50 12.88 -11.01
CA LEU A 316 17.53 13.36 -12.00
C LEU A 316 16.29 13.96 -11.34
N LEU A 317 15.75 13.30 -10.30
CA LEU A 317 14.60 13.78 -9.53
C LEU A 317 14.92 15.10 -8.80
N GLU A 318 16.07 15.20 -8.15
CA GLU A 318 16.55 16.44 -7.51
C GLU A 318 16.60 17.59 -8.53
N THR A 319 17.20 17.33 -9.70
CA THR A 319 17.28 18.32 -10.78
C THR A 319 15.89 18.76 -11.26
N ALA A 320 14.93 17.84 -11.34
CA ALA A 320 13.56 18.15 -11.74
C ALA A 320 12.82 19.00 -10.69
N ILE A 321 12.99 18.69 -9.41
CA ILE A 321 12.42 19.47 -8.29
C ILE A 321 13.02 20.87 -8.25
N GLN A 322 14.34 21.01 -8.36
CA GLN A 322 15.03 22.31 -8.40
C GLN A 322 14.53 23.20 -9.54
N LYS A 323 14.34 22.63 -10.74
CA LYS A 323 13.76 23.34 -11.89
C LYS A 323 12.32 23.78 -11.69
N SER A 324 11.63 23.20 -10.70
CA SER A 324 10.26 23.55 -10.32
C SER A 324 10.21 24.59 -9.20
N GLU A 325 11.36 25.15 -8.79
CA GLU A 325 11.49 26.16 -7.72
C GLU A 325 11.01 25.65 -6.34
N ILE A 326 11.02 24.33 -6.14
CA ILE A 326 10.72 23.67 -4.87
C ILE A 326 12.04 23.27 -4.21
N PRO A 327 12.20 23.42 -2.87
CA PRO A 327 13.38 22.93 -2.17
C PRO A 327 13.50 21.41 -2.29
N VAL A 328 14.72 20.93 -2.55
CA VAL A 328 15.01 19.48 -2.53
C VAL A 328 15.16 19.06 -1.08
N GLU A 329 14.19 18.30 -0.62
CA GLU A 329 14.19 17.69 0.71
C GLU A 329 13.96 16.18 0.57
N TYR A 330 14.43 15.45 1.56
CA TYR A 330 14.28 14.00 1.64
C TYR A 330 13.39 13.64 2.81
N ASP A 331 12.60 12.58 2.65
CA ASP A 331 11.84 11.99 3.77
C ASP A 331 12.11 10.49 3.88
N SER A 332 12.02 10.01 5.12
CA SER A 332 11.76 8.61 5.41
C SER A 332 10.25 8.43 5.45
N ILE A 333 9.74 7.46 4.69
CA ILE A 333 8.32 7.11 4.65
C ILE A 333 8.02 6.09 5.76
#